data_AF-A0A1E3WFY9-F1
#
_entry.id   AF-A0A1E3WFY9-F1
#
_cell.length_a   1.000
_cell.length_b   1.000
_cell.length_c   1.000
_cell.angle_alpha   90.00
_cell.angle_beta   90.00
_cell.angle_gamma   90.00
#
_symmetry.space_group_name_H-M   'P 1'
#
loop_
_entity.id
_entity.type
_entity.pdbx_description
1 polymer ?
#
loop_
_entity_poly.entity_id
_entity_poly.type
_entity_poly.pdbx_seq_one_letter_code
_entity_poly.pdbx_strand_id
1 'polypeptide(L)'
;MNDFLLFKFPFRKDVVLVMGDCGFLDFEALAKKTGLKISAGSIEFAVNAGKGSDVHDLYCPYQTIPSSFTEIACKAFDSDPRANTYWPYLELKASPAKVMQGHNVYGSESLRLGVEYMLDALATSQPELFDLLDVGLGEIVRIDCTYSISMKSKDVLRQTLKALGNISNRSIRPARNVDYDSSVYFNKASKNSPDTGRTKELVIYSKSDEVEAQARELERKKRKDNTSRYDKVLDALNNPELRQFASCRLRFEGRAKKRFIMREVGSCNIWKVIRHAEQFEQINGYPFCEYLFKSLFKDLFDAVSGEELEIYNDDKIKQLLRLTYQTTTPKGNISYATADRIYGFYTRLCDRGWSEVKGAMNKASFYRNVKELQAIGLSRADLQQLSEGERMPLSQILTFDFDKQRPADYVEPVSPFADSKDPSYLGVAFGVTPRLSHEVGLSNDPVTLLMERLGVGEDFDIEPFIEGVEVPVTPRESLSLVIWPDGEMTLTLHKQRQFKPNKITALLNPEPEKGYLSIIDSQ
;
A
#
# COMPACT_ATOMS: atom_id res chain seq x y z
N MET A 1 -5.59 2.21 -5.04
CA MET A 1 -4.27 2.85 -4.79
C MET A 1 -3.28 1.92 -4.08
N ASN A 2 -1.98 2.07 -4.37
CA ASN A 2 -0.90 1.38 -3.67
C ASN A 2 -0.62 2.06 -2.33
N ASP A 3 -0.87 1.37 -1.21
CA ASP A 3 -0.79 1.96 0.13
C ASP A 3 0.48 1.59 0.91
N PHE A 4 1.12 0.50 0.56
CA PHE A 4 2.37 0.08 1.20
C PHE A 4 3.20 -0.79 0.26
N LEU A 5 4.50 -0.52 0.22
CA LEU A 5 5.48 -1.34 -0.49
C LEU A 5 6.59 -1.76 0.47
N LEU A 6 7.04 -3.00 0.34
CA LEU A 6 8.23 -3.51 1.03
C LEU A 6 9.16 -4.12 0.00
N PHE A 7 10.39 -3.62 -0.02
CA PHE A 7 11.45 -4.07 -0.91
C PHE A 7 12.59 -4.72 -0.13
N LYS A 8 13.32 -5.59 -0.82
CA LYS A 8 14.64 -6.07 -0.39
C LYS A 8 15.64 -5.84 -1.51
N PHE A 9 16.75 -5.19 -1.21
CA PHE A 9 17.83 -4.94 -2.15
C PHE A 9 19.10 -5.63 -1.65
N PRO A 10 19.65 -6.62 -2.38
CA PRO A 10 20.94 -7.20 -2.03
C PRO A 10 22.03 -6.14 -1.94
N PHE A 11 22.99 -6.32 -1.03
CA PHE A 11 24.18 -5.47 -0.99
C PHE A 11 25.22 -5.93 -2.02
N ARG A 12 25.95 -4.97 -2.58
CA ARG A 12 27.10 -5.20 -3.46
C ARG A 12 28.31 -5.69 -2.68
N LYS A 13 29.23 -6.36 -3.38
CA LYS A 13 30.47 -6.94 -2.83
C LYS A 13 31.31 -5.98 -1.98
N ASP A 14 31.20 -4.67 -2.22
CA ASP A 14 31.88 -3.60 -1.49
C ASP A 14 31.67 -3.61 0.03
N VAL A 15 30.56 -4.21 0.50
CA VAL A 15 30.24 -4.36 1.92
C VAL A 15 29.82 -5.79 2.26
N VAL A 16 30.18 -6.76 1.42
CA VAL A 16 29.81 -8.17 1.60
C VAL A 16 31.06 -9.04 1.62
N LEU A 17 31.23 -9.78 2.71
CA LEU A 17 32.25 -10.80 2.87
C LEU A 17 31.73 -12.10 2.26
N VAL A 18 32.26 -12.47 1.09
CA VAL A 18 31.84 -13.68 0.37
C VAL A 18 32.54 -14.91 0.95
N MET A 19 31.74 -15.93 1.29
CA MET A 19 32.22 -17.22 1.79
C MET A 19 31.50 -18.36 1.06
N GLY A 20 32.15 -18.93 0.04
CA GLY A 20 31.55 -19.99 -0.76
C GLY A 20 30.35 -19.49 -1.56
N ASP A 21 29.17 -20.07 -1.32
CA ASP A 21 27.89 -19.77 -1.96
C ASP A 21 27.01 -18.80 -1.15
N CYS A 22 27.56 -18.18 -0.12
CA CYS A 22 26.87 -17.18 0.70
C CYS A 22 27.72 -15.93 0.94
N GLY A 23 27.06 -14.85 1.35
CA GLY A 23 27.70 -13.60 1.73
C GLY A 23 27.27 -13.16 3.13
N PHE A 24 28.16 -12.50 3.85
CA PHE A 24 27.88 -11.89 5.15
C PHE A 24 28.13 -10.38 5.08
N LEU A 25 27.33 -9.60 5.79
CA LEU A 25 27.44 -8.15 5.78
C LEU A 25 28.65 -7.70 6.60
N ASP A 26 29.55 -6.94 5.98
CA ASP A 26 30.56 -6.19 6.70
C ASP A 26 29.90 -4.95 7.31
N PHE A 27 29.37 -5.09 8.52
CA PHE A 27 28.71 -4.01 9.24
C PHE A 27 29.62 -2.81 9.48
N GLU A 28 30.92 -3.02 9.67
CA GLU A 28 31.88 -1.94 9.89
C GLU A 28 32.10 -1.14 8.61
N ALA A 29 32.34 -1.82 7.48
CA ALA A 29 32.47 -1.19 6.18
C ALA A 29 31.19 -0.44 5.78
N LEU A 30 30.02 -1.05 6.02
CA LEU A 30 28.73 -0.42 5.76
C LEU A 30 28.56 0.87 6.60
N ALA A 31 28.82 0.80 7.90
CA ALA A 31 28.71 1.97 8.80
C ALA A 31 29.64 3.11 8.37
N LYS A 32 30.89 2.79 8.04
CA LYS A 32 31.90 3.77 7.60
C LYS A 32 31.51 4.47 6.30
N LYS A 33 30.92 3.74 5.35
CA LYS A 33 30.52 4.30 4.03
C LYS A 33 29.21 5.07 4.07
N THR A 34 28.26 4.66 4.91
CA THR A 34 26.86 5.16 4.84
C THR A 34 26.44 5.98 6.05
N GLY A 35 27.16 5.90 7.17
CA GLY A 35 26.73 6.49 8.44
C GLY A 35 25.54 5.77 9.09
N LEU A 36 25.09 4.62 8.56
CA LEU A 36 24.06 3.82 9.21
C LEU A 36 24.53 3.39 10.60
N LYS A 37 23.66 3.58 11.60
CA LYS A 37 23.95 3.18 12.97
C LYS A 37 23.97 1.66 13.10
N ILE A 38 25.08 1.13 13.60
CA ILE A 38 25.23 -0.29 13.96
C ILE A 38 25.22 -0.42 15.47
N SER A 39 24.55 -1.46 15.96
CA SER A 39 24.47 -1.84 17.37
C SER A 39 25.09 -3.21 17.57
N ALA A 40 25.54 -3.50 18.79
CA ALA A 40 26.08 -4.80 19.18
C ALA A 40 25.08 -5.52 20.09
N GLY A 41 24.93 -6.83 19.93
CA GLY A 41 24.16 -7.68 20.84
C GLY A 41 24.93 -8.01 22.12
N SER A 42 26.27 -8.05 22.05
CA SER A 42 27.15 -8.31 23.17
C SER A 42 28.41 -7.44 23.11
N ILE A 43 28.90 -7.02 24.28
CA ILE A 43 30.14 -6.24 24.44
C ILE A 43 30.98 -6.92 25.51
N GLU A 44 32.19 -7.33 25.15
CA GLU A 44 33.18 -7.90 26.05
C GLU A 44 34.25 -6.86 26.39
N PHE A 45 34.34 -6.50 27.66
CA PHE A 45 35.35 -5.55 28.12
C PHE A 45 36.65 -6.28 28.43
N ALA A 46 37.75 -5.87 27.80
CA ALA A 46 39.05 -6.41 28.14
C ALA A 46 39.43 -6.07 29.61
N VAL A 47 39.93 -7.07 30.33
CA VAL A 47 40.32 -6.96 31.75
C VAL A 47 41.60 -6.13 31.94
N ASN A 48 42.41 -5.97 30.88
CA ASN A 48 43.66 -5.21 30.92
C ASN A 48 43.50 -3.81 30.33
N ALA A 49 43.93 -2.80 31.08
CA ALA A 49 43.97 -1.42 30.63
C ALA A 49 44.77 -1.28 29.32
N GLY A 50 44.11 -0.83 28.25
CA GLY A 50 44.73 -0.57 26.95
C GLY A 50 44.39 -1.55 25.83
N LYS A 51 43.70 -2.67 26.12
CA LYS A 51 42.99 -3.43 25.08
C LYS A 51 41.55 -2.91 24.97
N GLY A 52 41.09 -2.64 23.75
CA GLY A 52 39.73 -2.18 23.49
C GLY A 52 38.67 -3.18 23.94
N SER A 53 37.40 -2.78 23.91
CA SER A 53 36.28 -3.70 24.09
C SER A 53 36.04 -4.48 22.79
N ASP A 54 35.86 -5.79 22.88
CA ASP A 54 35.45 -6.62 21.75
C ASP A 54 33.93 -6.55 21.63
N VAL A 55 33.42 -6.33 20.41
CA VAL A 55 31.99 -6.23 20.12
C VAL A 55 31.55 -7.41 19.27
N HIS A 56 30.46 -8.06 19.68
CA HIS A 56 29.92 -9.25 19.02
C HIS A 56 28.45 -9.03 18.65
N ASP A 57 27.93 -9.87 17.76
CA ASP A 57 26.55 -9.85 17.29
C ASP A 57 26.12 -8.47 16.75
N LEU A 58 26.89 -7.94 15.80
CA LEU A 58 26.57 -6.66 15.17
C LEU A 58 25.25 -6.75 14.39
N TYR A 59 24.43 -5.70 14.49
CA TYR A 59 23.19 -5.59 13.73
C TYR A 59 22.81 -4.13 13.48
N CYS A 60 22.03 -3.91 12.43
CA CYS A 60 21.39 -2.63 12.15
C CYS A 60 20.00 -2.58 12.81
N PRO A 61 19.71 -1.69 13.78
CA PRO A 61 18.33 -1.40 14.18
C PRO A 61 17.55 -0.77 13.02
N TYR A 62 16.21 -0.77 13.11
CA TYR A 62 15.41 -0.01 12.13
C TYR A 62 15.75 1.48 12.23
N GLN A 63 15.97 2.09 11.08
CA GLN A 63 16.26 3.49 10.89
C GLN A 63 15.28 4.10 9.90
N THR A 64 15.32 5.42 9.75
CA THR A 64 14.47 6.16 8.83
C THR A 64 15.30 6.92 7.81
N ILE A 65 14.83 6.89 6.57
CA ILE A 65 15.34 7.65 5.44
C ILE A 65 14.36 8.82 5.24
N PRO A 66 14.85 10.07 5.21
CA PRO A 66 13.99 11.22 5.01
C PRO A 66 13.41 11.25 3.59
N SER A 67 12.21 11.81 3.45
CA SER A 67 11.60 12.13 2.17
C SER A 67 10.85 13.47 2.27
N SER A 68 10.29 13.93 1.15
CA SER A 68 9.54 15.18 1.06
C SER A 68 8.33 15.30 1.99
N PHE A 69 7.78 14.18 2.48
CA PHE A 69 6.60 14.17 3.35
C PHE A 69 6.74 13.23 4.54
N THR A 70 6.79 11.91 4.29
CA THR A 70 6.92 10.91 5.37
C THR A 70 8.14 10.03 5.21
N GLU A 71 8.80 9.74 6.33
CA GLU A 71 9.99 8.88 6.37
C GLU A 71 9.74 7.49 5.78
N ILE A 72 10.79 6.94 5.15
CA ILE A 72 10.86 5.55 4.70
C ILE A 72 11.62 4.76 5.76
N ALA A 73 11.07 3.64 6.23
CA ALA A 73 11.77 2.80 7.19
C ALA A 73 12.76 1.89 6.47
N CYS A 74 13.99 1.81 6.97
CA CYS A 74 15.04 0.96 6.44
C CYS A 74 15.71 0.12 7.52
N LYS A 75 16.26 -1.04 7.13
CA LYS A 75 17.12 -1.86 7.98
C LYS A 75 18.01 -2.76 7.13
N ALA A 76 19.31 -2.80 7.44
CA ALA A 76 20.21 -3.80 6.88
C ALA A 76 20.04 -5.13 7.62
N PHE A 77 19.91 -6.21 6.85
CA PHE A 77 19.86 -7.58 7.34
C PHE A 77 21.08 -8.33 6.84
N ASP A 78 21.73 -9.05 7.75
CA ASP A 78 22.75 -10.02 7.39
C ASP A 78 22.11 -11.28 6.78
N SER A 79 22.92 -12.15 6.20
CA SER A 79 22.48 -13.48 5.79
C SER A 79 22.09 -14.32 7.00
N ASP A 80 21.08 -15.17 6.82
CA ASP A 80 20.74 -16.25 7.74
C ASP A 80 20.30 -17.45 6.88
N PRO A 81 21.21 -18.40 6.61
CA PRO A 81 20.90 -19.59 5.83
C PRO A 81 19.73 -20.41 6.43
N ARG A 82 19.52 -20.36 7.76
CA ARG A 82 18.39 -21.07 8.41
C ARG A 82 17.05 -20.43 8.04
N ALA A 83 17.06 -19.16 7.67
CA ALA A 83 15.90 -18.43 7.16
C ALA A 83 15.88 -18.37 5.62
N ASN A 84 16.68 -19.20 4.93
CA ASN A 84 16.81 -19.21 3.47
C ASN A 84 17.21 -17.83 2.90
N THR A 85 18.07 -17.12 3.63
CA THR A 85 18.65 -15.83 3.22
C THR A 85 20.16 -16.01 3.12
N TYR A 86 20.68 -16.16 1.90
CA TYR A 86 22.10 -16.42 1.67
C TYR A 86 22.94 -15.17 1.39
N TRP A 87 22.28 -14.05 1.11
CA TRP A 87 22.92 -12.78 0.81
C TRP A 87 22.32 -11.68 1.69
N PRO A 88 23.14 -10.79 2.25
CA PRO A 88 22.66 -9.68 3.05
C PRO A 88 21.93 -8.67 2.15
N TYR A 89 20.96 -7.97 2.72
CA TYR A 89 20.12 -7.04 1.97
C TYR A 89 19.66 -5.86 2.83
N LEU A 90 19.32 -4.76 2.16
CA LEU A 90 18.58 -3.67 2.76
C LEU A 90 17.08 -3.90 2.58
N GLU A 91 16.33 -3.92 3.68
CA GLU A 91 14.87 -3.81 3.64
C GLU A 91 14.48 -2.34 3.60
N LEU A 92 13.61 -1.97 2.65
CA LEU A 92 12.97 -0.65 2.59
C LEU A 92 11.46 -0.82 2.64
N LYS A 93 10.77 -0.01 3.44
CA LYS A 93 9.30 -0.04 3.47
C LYS A 93 8.67 1.30 3.81
N ALA A 94 7.61 1.64 3.09
CA ALA A 94 6.84 2.85 3.31
C ALA A 94 5.47 2.75 2.63
N SER A 95 4.62 3.73 2.92
CA SER A 95 3.45 4.02 2.08
C SER A 95 3.87 4.96 0.95
N PRO A 96 3.84 4.54 -0.32
CA PRO A 96 4.23 5.40 -1.43
C PRO A 96 3.33 6.64 -1.50
N ALA A 97 2.03 6.50 -1.22
CA ALA A 97 1.11 7.65 -1.13
C ALA A 97 1.55 8.66 -0.06
N LYS A 98 1.95 8.21 1.14
CA LYS A 98 2.45 9.13 2.17
C LYS A 98 3.79 9.77 1.80
N VAL A 99 4.66 9.06 1.08
CA VAL A 99 5.93 9.61 0.57
C VAL A 99 5.68 10.69 -0.50
N MET A 100 4.74 10.47 -1.42
CA MET A 100 4.45 11.38 -2.53
C MET A 100 3.68 12.65 -2.13
N GLN A 101 2.74 12.55 -1.19
CA GLN A 101 1.77 13.62 -0.89
C GLN A 101 1.40 13.75 0.59
N GLY A 102 2.02 12.98 1.49
CA GLY A 102 1.86 13.13 2.95
C GLY A 102 0.70 12.38 3.59
N HIS A 103 -0.23 11.85 2.82
CA HIS A 103 -1.36 11.07 3.33
C HIS A 103 -1.70 9.87 2.43
N ASN A 104 -2.49 8.95 2.95
CA ASN A 104 -2.97 7.78 2.22
C ASN A 104 -4.51 7.67 2.18
N VAL A 105 -5.21 8.81 2.21
CA VAL A 105 -6.66 8.87 2.03
C VAL A 105 -7.06 8.52 0.58
N TYR A 106 -6.29 8.94 -0.41
CA TYR A 106 -6.37 8.55 -1.82
C TYR A 106 -4.94 8.62 -2.38
N GLY A 107 -4.71 8.21 -3.63
CA GLY A 107 -3.38 8.26 -4.24
C GLY A 107 -3.26 7.41 -5.51
N SER A 108 -2.04 7.24 -5.98
CA SER A 108 -1.72 6.53 -7.22
C SER A 108 -2.09 5.05 -7.20
N GLU A 109 -2.49 4.54 -8.36
CA GLU A 109 -2.59 3.10 -8.64
C GLU A 109 -1.41 2.56 -9.45
N SER A 110 -0.55 3.44 -9.95
CA SER A 110 0.66 3.06 -10.65
C SER A 110 1.65 2.44 -9.67
N LEU A 111 1.99 1.18 -9.90
CA LEU A 111 3.03 0.49 -9.13
C LEU A 111 4.40 1.12 -9.41
N ARG A 112 4.69 1.40 -10.69
CA ARG A 112 5.93 2.05 -11.13
C ARG A 112 6.14 3.36 -10.37
N LEU A 113 5.16 4.25 -10.40
CA LEU A 113 5.26 5.56 -9.76
C LEU A 113 5.58 5.44 -8.25
N GLY A 114 4.91 4.51 -7.57
CA GLY A 114 5.16 4.26 -6.15
C GLY A 114 6.57 3.74 -5.85
N VAL A 115 7.12 2.88 -6.72
CA VAL A 115 8.49 2.37 -6.61
C VAL A 115 9.49 3.49 -6.85
N GLU A 116 9.32 4.26 -7.93
CA GLU A 116 10.21 5.36 -8.31
C GLU A 116 10.34 6.38 -7.20
N TYR A 117 9.25 6.90 -6.66
CA TYR A 117 9.31 7.88 -5.57
C TYR A 117 10.02 7.37 -4.32
N MET A 118 9.93 6.07 -4.04
CA MET A 118 10.65 5.47 -2.91
C MET A 118 12.16 5.34 -3.20
N LEU A 119 12.53 4.99 -4.43
CA LEU A 119 13.93 4.91 -4.86
C LEU A 119 14.57 6.29 -4.97
N ASP A 120 13.86 7.29 -5.49
CA ASP A 120 14.30 8.68 -5.54
C ASP A 120 14.61 9.22 -4.14
N ALA A 121 13.71 8.97 -3.19
CA ALA A 121 13.92 9.37 -1.81
C ALA A 121 15.17 8.72 -1.21
N LEU A 122 15.44 7.44 -1.50
CA LEU A 122 16.67 6.78 -1.06
C LEU A 122 17.91 7.38 -1.76
N ALA A 123 17.91 7.48 -3.08
CA ALA A 123 19.04 7.96 -3.86
C ALA A 123 19.42 9.41 -3.50
N THR A 124 18.42 10.26 -3.30
CA THR A 124 18.62 11.68 -2.96
C THR A 124 19.09 11.87 -1.52
N SER A 125 18.59 11.08 -0.57
CA SER A 125 18.88 11.29 0.85
C SER A 125 20.04 10.45 1.40
N GLN A 126 20.33 9.31 0.77
CA GLN A 126 21.38 8.36 1.16
C GLN A 126 22.10 7.82 -0.09
N PRO A 127 22.77 8.68 -0.89
CA PRO A 127 23.39 8.28 -2.15
C PRO A 127 24.45 7.18 -1.94
N GLU A 128 25.31 7.28 -0.93
CA GLU A 128 26.33 6.26 -0.66
C GLU A 128 25.72 4.91 -0.30
N LEU A 129 24.57 4.89 0.39
CA LEU A 129 23.85 3.66 0.65
C LEU A 129 23.26 3.09 -0.64
N PHE A 130 22.62 3.93 -1.45
CA PHE A 130 22.05 3.55 -2.75
C PHE A 130 23.11 2.93 -3.67
N ASP A 131 24.32 3.49 -3.69
CA ASP A 131 25.47 3.01 -4.47
C ASP A 131 25.95 1.61 -4.07
N LEU A 132 25.68 1.20 -2.83
CA LEU A 132 26.03 -0.11 -2.30
C LEU A 132 24.94 -1.17 -2.50
N LEU A 133 23.80 -0.81 -3.10
CA LEU A 133 22.70 -1.73 -3.36
C LEU A 133 22.72 -2.23 -4.80
N ASP A 134 22.41 -3.52 -4.95
CA ASP A 134 22.03 -4.06 -6.25
C ASP A 134 20.54 -3.85 -6.49
N VAL A 135 20.23 -2.66 -7.04
CA VAL A 135 18.87 -2.24 -7.34
C VAL A 135 18.25 -3.09 -8.46
N GLY A 136 19.07 -3.62 -9.38
CA GLY A 136 18.63 -4.52 -10.45
C GLY A 136 18.06 -5.84 -9.92
N LEU A 137 18.63 -6.33 -8.82
CA LEU A 137 18.20 -7.55 -8.14
C LEU A 137 17.18 -7.33 -7.02
N GLY A 138 16.69 -6.11 -6.87
CA GLY A 138 15.70 -5.78 -5.86
C GLY A 138 14.43 -6.62 -6.00
N GLU A 139 13.85 -7.01 -4.87
CA GLU A 139 12.61 -7.78 -4.81
C GLU A 139 11.48 -7.01 -4.13
N ILE A 140 10.25 -7.11 -4.66
CA ILE A 140 9.03 -6.71 -3.95
C ILE A 140 8.55 -7.88 -3.10
N VAL A 141 8.48 -7.64 -1.79
CA VAL A 141 8.10 -8.64 -0.79
C VAL A 141 6.69 -8.39 -0.26
N ARG A 142 6.17 -7.17 -0.40
CA ARG A 142 4.79 -6.84 -0.06
C ARG A 142 4.26 -5.70 -0.92
N ILE A 143 3.03 -5.86 -1.38
CA ILE A 143 2.21 -4.82 -2.03
C ILE A 143 0.88 -4.76 -1.30
N ASP A 144 0.53 -3.60 -0.75
CA ASP A 144 -0.79 -3.37 -0.19
C ASP A 144 -1.64 -2.54 -1.16
N CYS A 145 -2.75 -3.13 -1.62
CA CYS A 145 -3.71 -2.47 -2.49
C CYS A 145 -4.91 -2.03 -1.67
N THR A 146 -5.33 -0.78 -1.84
CA THR A 146 -6.47 -0.24 -1.10
C THR A 146 -7.53 0.39 -1.97
N TYR A 147 -8.77 0.11 -1.59
CA TYR A 147 -9.99 0.73 -2.12
C TYR A 147 -10.96 1.01 -0.98
N SER A 148 -11.82 1.99 -1.17
CA SER A 148 -12.80 2.42 -0.18
C SER A 148 -14.20 2.46 -0.75
N ILE A 149 -15.17 2.22 0.13
CA ILE A 149 -16.58 2.46 -0.12
C ILE A 149 -17.08 3.57 0.80
N SER A 150 -17.94 4.43 0.27
CA SER A 150 -18.55 5.52 1.01
C SER A 150 -19.86 5.04 1.65
N MET A 151 -19.95 5.15 2.97
CA MET A 151 -21.13 4.76 3.74
C MET A 151 -22.07 5.96 3.91
N LYS A 152 -23.36 5.69 4.04
CA LYS A 152 -24.38 6.74 4.28
C LYS A 152 -24.18 7.45 5.63
N SER A 153 -23.66 6.74 6.63
CA SER A 153 -23.41 7.28 7.97
C SER A 153 -22.31 6.50 8.70
N LYS A 154 -21.80 7.08 9.80
CA LYS A 154 -20.86 6.40 10.70
C LYS A 154 -21.47 5.15 11.35
N ASP A 155 -22.77 5.14 11.59
CA ASP A 155 -23.48 3.98 12.18
C ASP A 155 -23.47 2.78 11.24
N VAL A 156 -23.86 3.00 9.98
CA VAL A 156 -23.82 1.96 8.94
C VAL A 156 -22.40 1.44 8.79
N LEU A 157 -21.39 2.32 8.83
CA LEU A 157 -19.99 1.93 8.78
C LEU A 157 -19.61 0.99 9.93
N ARG A 158 -19.93 1.35 11.19
CA ARG A 158 -19.60 0.53 12.37
C ARG A 158 -20.32 -0.81 12.35
N GLN A 159 -21.60 -0.83 11.96
CA GLN A 159 -22.38 -2.07 11.87
C GLN A 159 -21.85 -2.98 10.76
N THR A 160 -21.52 -2.41 9.60
CA THR A 160 -20.88 -3.14 8.49
C THR A 160 -19.56 -3.75 8.95
N LEU A 161 -18.72 -2.99 9.66
CA LEU A 161 -17.45 -3.47 10.18
C LEU A 161 -17.65 -4.62 11.19
N LYS A 162 -18.61 -4.48 12.11
CA LYS A 162 -18.96 -5.53 13.08
C LYS A 162 -19.45 -6.80 12.38
N ALA A 163 -20.29 -6.68 11.36
CA ALA A 163 -20.78 -7.80 10.58
C ALA A 163 -19.64 -8.52 9.85
N LEU A 164 -18.76 -7.77 9.18
CA LEU A 164 -17.57 -8.31 8.52
C LEU A 164 -16.68 -9.09 9.51
N GLY A 165 -16.56 -8.63 10.76
CA GLY A 165 -15.82 -9.32 11.82
C GLY A 165 -16.34 -10.71 12.18
N ASN A 166 -17.58 -11.04 11.81
CA ASN A 166 -18.19 -12.34 12.04
C ASN A 166 -18.11 -13.28 10.83
N ILE A 167 -17.72 -12.76 9.66
CA ILE A 167 -17.63 -13.55 8.43
C ILE A 167 -16.39 -14.43 8.47
N SER A 168 -16.57 -15.71 8.20
CA SER A 168 -15.47 -16.65 8.06
C SER A 168 -15.76 -17.72 7.02
N ASN A 169 -14.73 -18.17 6.32
CA ASN A 169 -14.76 -19.29 5.41
C ASN A 169 -13.42 -20.06 5.51
N ARG A 170 -13.29 -21.22 4.87
CA ARG A 170 -12.11 -22.09 4.85
C ARG A 170 -10.80 -21.32 4.58
N SER A 171 -10.84 -20.32 3.69
CA SER A 171 -9.67 -19.54 3.25
C SER A 171 -9.48 -18.19 3.97
N ILE A 172 -10.50 -17.70 4.68
CA ILE A 172 -10.49 -16.38 5.33
C ILE A 172 -11.07 -16.48 6.72
N ARG A 173 -10.25 -16.12 7.72
CA ARG A 173 -10.66 -16.13 9.13
C ARG A 173 -10.43 -14.77 9.77
N PRO A 174 -11.44 -14.22 10.47
CA PRO A 174 -11.25 -12.99 11.22
C PRO A 174 -10.29 -13.27 12.38
N ALA A 175 -9.36 -12.34 12.60
CA ALA A 175 -8.42 -12.43 13.69
C ALA A 175 -9.17 -12.17 15.01
N ARG A 176 -9.26 -13.20 15.84
CA ARG A 176 -9.79 -13.07 17.21
C ARG A 176 -8.68 -12.47 18.07
N ASN A 177 -8.96 -11.39 18.79
CA ASN A 177 -8.05 -10.61 19.66
C ASN A 177 -7.35 -9.42 19.01
N VAL A 178 -8.09 -8.58 18.28
CA VAL A 178 -7.58 -7.26 17.94
C VAL A 178 -8.51 -6.20 18.54
N ASP A 179 -8.04 -5.51 19.58
CA ASP A 179 -8.77 -4.52 20.39
C ASP A 179 -9.16 -3.23 19.62
N TYR A 180 -9.24 -3.28 18.30
CA TYR A 180 -9.51 -2.11 17.47
C TYR A 180 -10.99 -2.03 17.14
N ASP A 181 -11.72 -1.22 17.90
CA ASP A 181 -13.14 -0.92 17.70
C ASP A 181 -13.46 -0.39 16.27
N SER A 182 -12.43 0.08 15.56
CA SER A 182 -12.51 0.67 14.21
C SER A 182 -11.83 -0.15 13.10
N SER A 183 -11.36 -1.38 13.36
CA SER A 183 -10.79 -2.24 12.31
C SER A 183 -10.98 -3.75 12.52
N VAL A 184 -11.07 -4.49 11.42
CA VAL A 184 -11.12 -5.95 11.39
C VAL A 184 -9.97 -6.46 10.54
N TYR A 185 -9.27 -7.46 11.05
CA TYR A 185 -8.18 -8.13 10.35
C TYR A 185 -8.61 -9.54 9.96
N PHE A 186 -8.19 -10.00 8.79
CA PHE A 186 -8.35 -11.38 8.36
C PHE A 186 -6.99 -12.01 8.06
N ASN A 187 -6.85 -13.29 8.42
CA ASN A 187 -5.65 -14.08 8.20
C ASN A 187 -4.37 -13.45 8.79
N LYS A 188 -4.49 -12.60 9.82
CA LYS A 188 -3.34 -12.02 10.52
C LYS A 188 -2.61 -13.11 11.31
N ALA A 189 -1.29 -13.18 11.16
CA ALA A 189 -0.47 -14.07 11.96
C ALA A 189 -0.64 -13.79 13.46
N SER A 190 -0.69 -14.84 14.28
CA SER A 190 -0.73 -14.75 15.74
C SER A 190 0.25 -15.75 16.36
N LYS A 191 0.54 -15.62 17.66
CA LYS A 191 1.37 -16.61 18.38
C LYS A 191 0.86 -18.04 18.24
N ASN A 192 -0.47 -18.22 18.20
CA ASN A 192 -1.12 -19.52 18.09
C ASN A 192 -1.25 -20.01 16.63
N SER A 193 -1.00 -19.14 15.66
CA SER A 193 -1.09 -19.48 14.23
C SER A 193 -0.08 -18.66 13.43
N PRO A 194 1.22 -18.87 13.65
CA PRO A 194 2.29 -18.05 13.08
C PRO A 194 2.38 -18.18 11.56
N ASP A 195 1.88 -19.30 11.02
CA ASP A 195 1.92 -19.60 9.59
C ASP A 195 0.73 -19.00 8.80
N THR A 196 -0.22 -18.36 9.50
CA THR A 196 -1.35 -17.68 8.85
C THR A 196 -0.87 -16.39 8.18
N GLY A 197 -1.46 -16.02 7.06
CA GLY A 197 -1.16 -14.73 6.41
C GLY A 197 0.10 -14.71 5.54
N ARG A 198 0.79 -15.85 5.38
CA ARG A 198 1.99 -15.99 4.53
C ARG A 198 1.79 -15.58 3.08
N THR A 199 0.59 -15.78 2.56
CA THR A 199 0.22 -15.42 1.19
C THR A 199 -0.43 -14.05 1.16
N LYS A 200 -1.48 -13.85 1.97
CA LYS A 200 -2.23 -12.60 2.03
C LYS A 200 -2.78 -12.33 3.43
N GLU A 201 -2.90 -11.06 3.79
CA GLU A 201 -3.65 -10.57 4.94
C GLU A 201 -4.64 -9.51 4.45
N LEU A 202 -5.82 -9.43 5.08
CA LEU A 202 -6.78 -8.37 4.75
C LEU A 202 -7.04 -7.52 5.99
N VAL A 203 -7.25 -6.23 5.79
CA VAL A 203 -7.64 -5.31 6.85
C VAL A 203 -8.76 -4.44 6.34
N ILE A 204 -9.80 -4.27 7.16
CA ILE A 204 -10.93 -3.39 6.85
C ILE A 204 -11.07 -2.43 8.01
N TYR A 205 -11.16 -1.12 7.75
CA TYR A 205 -11.15 -0.12 8.81
C TYR A 205 -11.86 1.19 8.44
N SER A 206 -12.27 1.93 9.47
CA SER A 206 -12.80 3.29 9.35
C SER A 206 -11.69 4.27 8.98
N LYS A 207 -11.75 4.87 7.78
CA LYS A 207 -10.69 5.77 7.32
C LYS A 207 -10.64 7.09 8.09
N SER A 208 -11.79 7.63 8.49
CA SER A 208 -11.83 8.84 9.31
C SER A 208 -11.15 8.64 10.67
N ASP A 209 -11.39 7.50 11.32
CA ASP A 209 -10.83 7.24 12.65
C ASP A 209 -9.31 7.01 12.57
N GLU A 210 -8.80 6.42 11.48
CA GLU A 210 -7.37 6.27 11.21
C GLU A 210 -6.69 7.62 10.98
N VAL A 211 -7.27 8.50 10.15
CA VAL A 211 -6.74 9.85 9.89
C VAL A 211 -6.70 10.67 11.18
N GLU A 212 -7.77 10.63 11.98
CA GLU A 212 -7.81 11.33 13.27
C GLU A 212 -6.78 10.79 14.26
N ALA A 213 -6.59 9.46 14.33
CA ALA A 213 -5.58 8.84 15.17
C ALA A 213 -4.17 9.24 14.74
N GLN A 214 -3.89 9.25 13.43
CA GLN A 214 -2.60 9.68 12.88
C GLN A 214 -2.32 11.16 13.21
N ALA A 215 -3.29 12.05 13.04
CA ALA A 215 -3.13 13.47 13.38
C ALA A 215 -2.80 13.66 14.87
N ARG A 216 -3.55 12.99 15.76
CA ARG A 216 -3.29 13.02 17.21
C ARG A 216 -1.89 12.50 17.58
N GLU A 217 -1.45 11.42 16.96
CA GLU A 217 -0.10 10.84 17.15
C GLU A 217 0.99 11.85 16.74
N LEU A 218 0.84 12.50 15.58
CA LEU A 218 1.80 13.46 15.06
C LEU A 218 1.82 14.76 15.87
N GLU A 219 0.67 15.27 16.31
CA GLU A 219 0.60 16.43 17.22
C GLU A 219 1.33 16.16 18.53
N ARG A 220 1.16 14.94 19.08
CA ARG A 220 1.85 14.51 20.29
C ARG A 220 3.37 14.46 20.08
N LYS A 221 3.83 13.89 18.96
CA LYS A 221 5.27 13.85 18.61
C LYS A 221 5.83 15.25 18.38
N LYS A 222 5.11 16.13 17.68
CA LYS A 222 5.46 17.55 17.49
C LYS A 222 5.73 18.25 18.81
N ARG A 223 4.82 18.11 19.78
CA ARG A 223 4.97 18.71 21.12
C ARG A 223 6.15 18.11 21.89
N LYS A 224 6.39 16.80 21.78
CA LYS A 224 7.47 16.11 22.47
C LYS A 224 8.85 16.49 21.92
N ASP A 225 8.99 16.48 20.60
CA ASP A 225 10.26 16.68 19.90
C ASP A 225 10.57 18.16 19.69
N ASN A 226 9.58 19.04 19.91
CA ASN A 226 9.66 20.50 19.71
C ASN A 226 10.21 20.88 18.32
N THR A 227 9.58 20.36 17.26
CA THR A 227 10.04 20.49 15.88
C THR A 227 8.90 20.86 14.92
N SER A 228 9.20 21.59 13.86
CA SER A 228 8.27 21.89 12.76
C SER A 228 8.17 20.77 11.72
N ARG A 229 8.95 19.68 11.88
CA ARG A 229 9.02 18.56 10.92
C ARG A 229 7.66 17.99 10.53
N TYR A 230 6.71 17.98 11.46
CA TYR A 230 5.40 17.36 11.26
C TYR A 230 4.38 18.31 10.62
N ASP A 231 4.70 19.60 10.44
CA ASP A 231 3.74 20.64 10.07
C ASP A 231 3.13 20.38 8.70
N LYS A 232 3.98 20.09 7.71
CA LYS A 232 3.53 19.78 6.34
C LYS A 232 2.53 18.61 6.29
N VAL A 233 2.78 17.57 7.09
CA VAL A 233 1.89 16.39 7.15
C VAL A 233 0.62 16.69 7.95
N LEU A 234 0.73 17.45 9.05
CA LEU A 234 -0.42 17.87 9.85
C LEU A 234 -1.35 18.79 9.05
N ASP A 235 -0.82 19.71 8.26
CA ASP A 235 -1.60 20.59 7.38
C ASP A 235 -2.38 19.76 6.35
N ALA A 236 -1.74 18.75 5.74
CA ALA A 236 -2.41 17.83 4.83
C ALA A 236 -3.53 17.02 5.52
N LEU A 237 -3.29 16.47 6.72
CA LEU A 237 -4.28 15.68 7.47
C LEU A 237 -5.42 16.53 8.06
N ASN A 238 -5.18 17.83 8.28
CA ASN A 238 -6.15 18.78 8.81
C ASN A 238 -6.93 19.51 7.71
N ASN A 239 -6.57 19.30 6.45
CA ASN A 239 -7.32 19.83 5.32
C ASN A 239 -8.81 19.40 5.39
N PRO A 240 -9.77 20.35 5.37
CA PRO A 240 -11.20 20.04 5.50
C PRO A 240 -11.75 19.13 4.39
N GLU A 241 -11.31 19.31 3.15
CA GLU A 241 -11.76 18.53 1.99
C GLU A 241 -11.24 17.10 2.09
N LEU A 242 -9.98 16.91 2.51
CA LEU A 242 -9.43 15.59 2.78
C LEU A 242 -10.18 14.86 3.90
N ARG A 243 -10.49 15.58 5.00
CA ARG A 243 -11.28 15.02 6.12
C ARG A 243 -12.71 14.68 5.70
N GLN A 244 -13.32 15.52 4.87
CA GLN A 244 -14.63 15.26 4.31
C GLN A 244 -14.61 14.04 3.39
N PHE A 245 -13.58 13.91 2.54
CA PHE A 245 -13.42 12.76 1.66
C PHE A 245 -13.21 11.47 2.46
N ALA A 246 -12.44 11.50 3.56
CA ALA A 246 -12.24 10.35 4.44
C ALA A 246 -13.47 10.01 5.30
N SER A 247 -14.39 10.96 5.48
CA SER A 247 -15.59 10.79 6.31
C SER A 247 -16.48 9.66 5.80
N CYS A 248 -16.96 8.83 6.73
CA CYS A 248 -17.81 7.67 6.43
C CYS A 248 -17.23 6.72 5.37
N ARG A 249 -15.91 6.70 5.14
CA ARG A 249 -15.29 5.73 4.24
C ARG A 249 -14.81 4.49 4.98
N LEU A 250 -15.30 3.33 4.54
CA LEU A 250 -14.77 2.04 4.94
C LEU A 250 -13.66 1.66 3.97
N ARG A 251 -12.44 1.50 4.47
CA ARG A 251 -11.24 1.18 3.70
C ARG A 251 -11.00 -0.32 3.75
N PHE A 252 -10.78 -0.90 2.59
CA PHE A 252 -10.40 -2.29 2.38
C PHE A 252 -8.95 -2.31 1.91
N GLU A 253 -8.09 -3.00 2.66
CA GLU A 253 -6.67 -3.11 2.41
C GLU A 253 -6.29 -4.58 2.24
N GLY A 254 -5.89 -4.92 1.02
CA GLY A 254 -5.43 -6.25 0.66
C GLY A 254 -3.91 -6.25 0.66
N ARG A 255 -3.31 -7.08 1.52
CA ARG A 255 -1.86 -7.14 1.70
C ARG A 255 -1.30 -8.37 0.99
N ALA A 256 -0.86 -8.22 -0.25
CA ALA A 256 -0.17 -9.27 -0.99
C ALA A 256 1.24 -9.45 -0.44
N LYS A 257 1.58 -10.65 0.05
CA LYS A 257 2.93 -10.99 0.49
C LYS A 257 3.72 -11.65 -0.64
N LYS A 258 5.03 -11.81 -0.45
CA LYS A 258 5.97 -12.42 -1.42
C LYS A 258 5.43 -13.67 -2.10
N ARG A 259 4.81 -14.60 -1.36
CA ARG A 259 4.25 -15.83 -1.95
C ARG A 259 3.08 -15.58 -2.89
N PHE A 260 2.23 -14.59 -2.61
CA PHE A 260 1.14 -14.20 -3.51
C PHE A 260 1.72 -13.56 -4.76
N ILE A 261 2.64 -12.60 -4.61
CA ILE A 261 3.30 -11.91 -5.72
C ILE A 261 3.98 -12.93 -6.65
N MET A 262 4.78 -13.85 -6.10
CA MET A 262 5.44 -14.92 -6.86
C MET A 262 4.44 -15.79 -7.63
N ARG A 263 3.26 -16.06 -7.08
CA ARG A 263 2.25 -16.89 -7.75
C ARG A 263 1.55 -16.14 -8.87
N GLU A 264 1.21 -14.87 -8.67
CA GLU A 264 0.50 -14.06 -9.67
C GLU A 264 1.43 -13.63 -10.82
N VAL A 265 2.69 -13.29 -10.51
CA VAL A 265 3.63 -12.71 -11.48
C VAL A 265 4.65 -13.72 -11.99
N GLY A 266 4.93 -14.80 -11.25
CA GLY A 266 6.02 -15.73 -11.54
C GLY A 266 7.40 -15.23 -11.11
N SER A 267 7.49 -14.00 -10.59
CA SER A 267 8.71 -13.40 -10.05
C SER A 267 8.40 -12.43 -8.92
N CYS A 268 9.39 -12.17 -8.07
CA CYS A 268 9.36 -11.08 -7.10
C CYS A 268 10.33 -9.95 -7.44
N ASN A 269 11.13 -10.07 -8.51
CA ASN A 269 12.02 -8.99 -8.94
C ASN A 269 11.20 -7.73 -9.26
N ILE A 270 11.62 -6.58 -8.73
CA ILE A 270 10.88 -5.30 -8.83
C ILE A 270 10.54 -4.96 -10.27
N TRP A 271 11.51 -5.06 -11.16
CA TRP A 271 11.39 -4.66 -12.56
C TRP A 271 10.48 -5.61 -13.33
N LYS A 272 10.59 -6.91 -13.09
CA LYS A 272 9.66 -7.92 -13.64
C LYS A 272 8.23 -7.71 -13.17
N VAL A 273 8.03 -7.35 -11.90
CA VAL A 273 6.70 -7.08 -11.37
C VAL A 273 6.11 -5.79 -11.96
N ILE A 274 6.91 -4.73 -12.12
CA ILE A 274 6.48 -3.51 -12.82
C ILE A 274 6.09 -3.82 -14.27
N ARG A 275 6.95 -4.51 -15.02
CA ARG A 275 6.66 -4.91 -16.41
C ARG A 275 5.35 -5.70 -16.52
N HIS A 276 5.18 -6.69 -15.65
CA HIS A 276 3.95 -7.48 -15.60
C HIS A 276 2.71 -6.62 -15.31
N ALA A 277 2.80 -5.70 -14.34
CA ALA A 277 1.70 -4.79 -14.01
C ALA A 277 1.31 -3.91 -15.21
N GLU A 278 2.29 -3.37 -15.94
CA GLU A 278 2.04 -2.49 -17.09
C GLU A 278 1.50 -3.24 -18.30
N GLN A 279 2.06 -4.42 -18.59
CA GLN A 279 1.52 -5.30 -19.63
C GLN A 279 0.08 -5.69 -19.31
N PHE A 280 -0.20 -6.03 -18.04
CA PHE A 280 -1.55 -6.30 -17.58
C PHE A 280 -2.48 -5.11 -17.84
N GLU A 281 -2.07 -3.90 -17.45
CA GLU A 281 -2.86 -2.67 -17.61
C GLU A 281 -3.14 -2.35 -19.08
N GLN A 282 -2.15 -2.53 -19.96
CA GLN A 282 -2.29 -2.33 -21.40
C GLN A 282 -3.28 -3.32 -22.03
N ILE A 283 -3.23 -4.59 -21.64
CA ILE A 283 -4.08 -5.66 -22.19
C ILE A 283 -5.52 -5.55 -21.68
N ASN A 284 -5.69 -5.28 -20.38
CA ASN A 284 -6.99 -5.37 -19.71
C ASN A 284 -7.72 -4.04 -19.62
N GLY A 285 -7.03 -2.90 -19.76
CA GLY A 285 -7.63 -1.57 -19.74
C GLY A 285 -8.04 -1.08 -18.35
N TYR A 286 -7.51 -1.69 -17.27
CA TYR A 286 -7.73 -1.23 -15.90
C TYR A 286 -6.50 -1.51 -15.01
N PRO A 287 -6.35 -0.80 -13.86
CA PRO A 287 -5.13 -0.85 -13.05
C PRO A 287 -4.80 -2.23 -12.48
N PHE A 288 -3.52 -2.62 -12.48
CA PHE A 288 -3.06 -3.85 -11.84
C PHE A 288 -3.32 -3.85 -10.32
N CYS A 289 -3.29 -2.66 -9.70
CA CYS A 289 -3.68 -2.46 -8.29
C CYS A 289 -5.12 -2.94 -8.03
N GLU A 290 -6.04 -2.68 -8.96
CA GLU A 290 -7.43 -3.15 -8.87
C GLU A 290 -7.53 -4.66 -9.02
N TYR A 291 -6.79 -5.25 -9.97
CA TYR A 291 -6.71 -6.70 -10.13
C TYR A 291 -6.23 -7.38 -8.85
N LEU A 292 -5.10 -6.93 -8.29
CA LEU A 292 -4.57 -7.46 -7.04
C LEU A 292 -5.60 -7.36 -5.91
N PHE A 293 -6.26 -6.21 -5.77
CA PHE A 293 -7.32 -6.02 -4.78
C PHE A 293 -8.43 -7.06 -4.94
N LYS A 294 -9.01 -7.19 -6.14
CA LYS A 294 -10.08 -8.16 -6.44
C LYS A 294 -9.62 -9.59 -6.13
N SER A 295 -8.41 -9.97 -6.54
CA SER A 295 -7.85 -11.31 -6.31
C SER A 295 -7.58 -11.60 -4.82
N LEU A 296 -7.16 -10.59 -4.05
CA LEU A 296 -6.94 -10.73 -2.60
C LEU A 296 -8.25 -10.90 -1.85
N PHE A 297 -9.28 -10.12 -2.19
CA PHE A 297 -10.57 -10.10 -1.52
C PHE A 297 -11.59 -11.13 -2.05
N LYS A 298 -11.30 -11.83 -3.15
CA LYS A 298 -12.20 -12.80 -3.77
C LYS A 298 -12.93 -13.70 -2.77
N ASP A 299 -12.18 -14.43 -1.93
CA ASP A 299 -12.78 -15.37 -0.98
C ASP A 299 -13.66 -14.68 0.08
N LEU A 300 -13.43 -13.39 0.37
CA LEU A 300 -14.24 -12.63 1.33
C LEU A 300 -15.55 -12.21 0.67
N PHE A 301 -15.47 -11.69 -0.55
CA PHE A 301 -16.67 -11.26 -1.29
C PHE A 301 -17.55 -12.46 -1.66
N ASP A 302 -16.96 -13.61 -1.97
CA ASP A 302 -17.70 -14.86 -2.14
C ASP A 302 -18.42 -15.26 -0.84
N ALA A 303 -17.76 -15.09 0.33
CA ALA A 303 -18.36 -15.41 1.63
C ALA A 303 -19.43 -14.41 2.09
N VAL A 304 -19.35 -13.15 1.64
CA VAL A 304 -20.38 -12.12 1.90
C VAL A 304 -21.67 -12.39 1.12
N SER A 305 -21.58 -13.13 0.01
CA SER A 305 -22.72 -13.42 -0.85
C SER A 305 -23.73 -14.33 -0.13
N GLY A 306 -24.83 -13.73 0.36
CA GLY A 306 -25.88 -14.42 1.13
C GLY A 306 -26.01 -13.95 2.58
N GLU A 307 -25.07 -13.13 3.07
CA GLU A 307 -25.16 -12.50 4.40
C GLU A 307 -26.02 -11.23 4.36
N GLU A 308 -26.84 -11.03 5.39
CA GLU A 308 -27.67 -9.83 5.55
C GLU A 308 -27.15 -8.95 6.69
N LEU A 309 -27.19 -7.64 6.49
CA LEU A 309 -26.94 -6.65 7.53
C LEU A 309 -28.26 -6.06 8.00
N GLU A 310 -28.50 -6.10 9.30
CA GLU A 310 -29.59 -5.36 9.94
C GLU A 310 -29.10 -3.95 10.29
N ILE A 311 -29.72 -2.92 9.69
CA ILE A 311 -29.30 -1.53 9.85
C ILE A 311 -30.10 -0.86 10.96
N TYR A 312 -29.42 -0.37 11.98
CA TYR A 312 -30.02 0.43 13.05
C TYR A 312 -29.47 1.87 13.06
N ASN A 313 -30.31 2.87 13.34
CA ASN A 313 -29.85 4.27 13.46
C ASN A 313 -29.44 4.61 14.91
N ASP A 314 -28.53 3.82 15.47
CA ASP A 314 -28.22 3.81 16.90
C ASP A 314 -27.62 5.12 17.45
N ASP A 315 -26.64 5.73 16.79
CA ASP A 315 -26.05 6.98 17.31
C ASP A 315 -27.06 8.12 17.19
N LYS A 316 -27.85 8.18 16.12
CA LYS A 316 -28.88 9.21 15.98
C LYS A 316 -29.87 9.14 17.13
N ILE A 317 -30.38 7.94 17.44
CA ILE A 317 -31.30 7.75 18.57
C ILE A 317 -30.61 8.06 19.90
N LYS A 318 -29.38 7.59 20.11
CA LYS A 318 -28.61 7.86 21.33
C LYS A 318 -28.35 9.35 21.53
N GLN A 319 -27.99 10.09 20.47
CA GLN A 319 -27.77 11.53 20.52
C GLN A 319 -29.07 12.29 20.78
N LEU A 320 -30.17 11.92 20.11
CA LEU A 320 -31.49 12.51 20.37
C LEU A 320 -31.94 12.28 21.82
N LEU A 321 -31.72 11.07 22.35
CA LEU A 321 -31.99 10.76 23.76
C LEU A 321 -31.12 11.59 24.70
N ARG A 322 -29.82 11.71 24.43
CA ARG A 322 -28.91 12.52 25.25
C ARG A 322 -29.27 14.00 25.21
N LEU A 323 -29.66 14.53 24.05
CA LEU A 323 -30.11 15.91 23.91
C LEU A 323 -31.42 16.17 24.68
N THR A 324 -32.36 15.23 24.63
CA THR A 324 -33.71 15.38 25.22
C THR A 324 -33.73 15.11 26.73
N TYR A 325 -32.93 14.14 27.20
CA TYR A 325 -32.97 13.63 28.58
C TYR A 325 -31.70 13.91 29.39
N GLN A 326 -30.82 14.80 28.91
CA GLN A 326 -29.71 15.29 29.74
C GLN A 326 -30.25 16.02 30.97
N THR A 327 -29.57 15.83 32.09
CA THR A 327 -29.91 16.49 33.36
C THR A 327 -28.66 17.08 33.99
N THR A 328 -28.81 18.21 34.68
CA THR A 328 -27.71 18.81 35.43
C THR A 328 -27.70 18.22 36.83
N THR A 329 -26.59 17.60 37.22
CA THR A 329 -26.38 17.10 38.59
C THR A 329 -26.33 18.26 39.58
N PRO A 330 -26.56 18.01 40.88
CA PRO A 330 -26.41 19.03 41.92
C PRO A 330 -25.03 19.71 41.96
N LYS A 331 -24.01 19.08 41.35
CA LYS A 331 -22.63 19.59 41.23
C LYS A 331 -22.37 20.40 39.93
N GLY A 332 -23.40 20.66 39.12
CA GLY A 332 -23.28 21.39 37.87
C GLY A 332 -22.83 20.56 36.65
N ASN A 333 -22.51 19.27 36.83
CA ASN A 333 -22.12 18.39 35.72
C ASN A 333 -23.35 17.89 34.95
N ILE A 334 -23.22 17.73 33.63
CA ILE A 334 -24.24 17.10 32.78
C ILE A 334 -24.22 15.57 33.02
N SER A 335 -25.40 14.98 33.24
CA SER A 335 -25.63 13.55 33.38
C SER A 335 -26.51 13.02 32.25
N TYR A 336 -26.08 11.90 31.67
CA TYR A 336 -26.79 11.16 30.62
C TYR A 336 -27.44 9.86 31.12
N ALA A 337 -27.47 9.61 32.43
CA ALA A 337 -27.92 8.34 33.00
C ALA A 337 -29.34 7.94 32.55
N THR A 338 -30.27 8.91 32.51
CA THR A 338 -31.63 8.67 32.02
C THR A 338 -31.65 8.35 30.52
N ALA A 339 -30.92 9.10 29.72
CA ALA A 339 -30.79 8.87 28.28
C ALA A 339 -30.20 7.48 27.97
N ASP A 340 -29.12 7.10 28.66
CA ASP A 340 -28.43 5.81 28.47
C ASP A 340 -29.32 4.63 28.93
N ARG A 341 -30.13 4.80 29.99
CA ARG A 341 -31.14 3.81 30.40
C ARG A 341 -32.22 3.61 29.34
N ILE A 342 -32.71 4.69 28.73
CA ILE A 342 -33.73 4.64 27.66
C ILE A 342 -33.13 4.01 26.40
N TYR A 343 -31.89 4.37 26.06
CA TYR A 343 -31.15 3.77 24.94
C TYR A 343 -30.98 2.26 25.14
N GLY A 344 -30.64 1.80 26.35
CA GLY A 344 -30.59 0.36 26.67
C GLY A 344 -31.95 -0.34 26.66
N PHE A 345 -33.08 0.37 26.66
CA PHE A 345 -34.40 -0.20 26.37
C PHE A 345 -34.67 -0.28 24.86
N TYR A 346 -34.28 0.75 24.11
CA TYR A 346 -34.34 0.75 22.64
C TYR A 346 -33.51 -0.39 22.03
N THR A 347 -32.27 -0.61 22.48
CA THR A 347 -31.45 -1.74 21.99
C THR A 347 -32.08 -3.09 22.29
N ARG A 348 -32.72 -3.25 23.47
CA ARG A 348 -33.48 -4.47 23.79
C ARG A 348 -34.67 -4.70 22.86
N LEU A 349 -35.36 -3.63 22.44
CA LEU A 349 -36.43 -3.74 21.44
C LEU A 349 -35.90 -4.18 20.07
N CYS A 350 -34.71 -3.72 19.69
CA CYS A 350 -34.03 -4.16 18.48
C CYS A 350 -33.65 -5.65 18.57
N ASP A 351 -32.97 -6.05 19.65
CA ASP A 351 -32.43 -7.40 19.79
C ASP A 351 -33.48 -8.50 19.98
N ARG A 352 -34.55 -8.22 20.75
CA ARG A 352 -35.51 -9.26 21.22
C ARG A 352 -36.93 -9.04 20.70
N GLY A 353 -37.19 -7.90 20.10
CA GLY A 353 -38.52 -7.54 19.61
C GLY A 353 -39.53 -7.16 20.67
N TRP A 354 -40.55 -6.44 20.21
CA TRP A 354 -41.55 -5.80 21.06
C TRP A 354 -42.30 -6.78 21.96
N SER A 355 -42.72 -7.93 21.42
CA SER A 355 -43.52 -8.91 22.15
C SER A 355 -42.76 -9.54 23.32
N GLU A 356 -41.49 -9.92 23.10
CA GLU A 356 -40.66 -10.53 24.15
C GLU A 356 -40.33 -9.51 25.24
N VAL A 357 -39.89 -8.31 24.87
CA VAL A 357 -39.54 -7.25 25.83
C VAL A 357 -40.76 -6.82 26.64
N LYS A 358 -41.93 -6.72 26.02
CA LYS A 358 -43.20 -6.40 26.70
C LYS A 358 -43.60 -7.49 27.69
N GLY A 359 -43.34 -8.76 27.36
CA GLY A 359 -43.59 -9.91 28.25
C GLY A 359 -42.62 -10.01 29.42
N ALA A 360 -41.36 -9.62 29.21
CA ALA A 360 -40.28 -9.72 30.20
C ALA A 360 -40.20 -8.52 31.17
N MET A 361 -40.96 -7.45 30.95
CA MET A 361 -40.91 -6.22 31.74
C MET A 361 -42.25 -5.91 32.41
N ASN A 362 -42.19 -5.18 33.53
CA ASN A 362 -43.41 -4.69 34.15
C ASN A 362 -44.12 -3.69 33.21
N LYS A 363 -45.46 -3.76 33.17
CA LYS A 363 -46.30 -3.03 32.20
C LYS A 363 -46.10 -1.51 32.27
N ALA A 364 -46.01 -0.96 33.48
CA ALA A 364 -45.89 0.49 33.69
C ALA A 364 -44.54 1.04 33.18
N SER A 365 -43.43 0.37 33.52
CA SER A 365 -42.08 0.70 33.05
C SER A 365 -41.95 0.54 31.55
N PHE A 366 -42.54 -0.50 30.96
CA PHE A 366 -42.55 -0.69 29.52
C PHE A 366 -43.19 0.50 28.80
N TYR A 367 -44.43 0.86 29.16
CA TYR A 367 -45.13 1.98 28.52
C TYR A 367 -44.50 3.34 28.84
N ARG A 368 -43.85 3.50 30.00
CA ARG A 368 -43.06 4.71 30.29
C ARG A 368 -41.91 4.85 29.31
N ASN A 369 -41.11 3.79 29.13
CA ASN A 369 -39.98 3.83 28.20
C ASN A 369 -40.43 4.02 26.74
N VAL A 370 -41.57 3.41 26.35
CA VAL A 370 -42.18 3.64 25.03
C VAL A 370 -42.53 5.11 24.86
N LYS A 371 -43.20 5.74 25.83
CA LYS A 371 -43.51 7.18 25.77
C LYS A 371 -42.26 8.04 25.68
N GLU A 372 -41.20 7.67 26.39
CA GLU A 372 -39.92 8.39 26.34
C GLU A 372 -39.26 8.28 24.95
N LEU A 373 -39.32 7.12 24.31
CA LEU A 373 -38.88 6.96 22.91
C LEU A 373 -39.78 7.71 21.92
N GLN A 374 -41.09 7.77 22.16
CA GLN A 374 -42.00 8.54 21.32
C GLN A 374 -41.74 10.06 21.41
N ALA A 375 -41.30 10.56 22.57
CA ALA A 375 -41.01 11.97 22.78
C ALA A 375 -39.82 12.47 21.94
N ILE A 376 -38.91 11.58 21.51
CA ILE A 376 -37.82 11.91 20.58
C ILE A 376 -38.19 11.69 19.09
N GLY A 377 -39.48 11.46 18.80
CA GLY A 377 -40.02 11.40 17.44
C GLY A 377 -40.18 9.99 16.85
N LEU A 378 -40.03 8.91 17.63
CA LEU A 378 -40.29 7.55 17.16
C LEU A 378 -41.79 7.23 17.22
N SER A 379 -42.36 6.71 16.14
CA SER A 379 -43.76 6.27 16.17
C SER A 379 -43.90 4.95 16.95
N ARG A 380 -45.08 4.72 17.52
CA ARG A 380 -45.35 3.44 18.22
C ARG A 380 -45.38 2.25 17.26
N ALA A 381 -45.69 2.47 15.98
CA ALA A 381 -45.62 1.43 14.96
C ALA A 381 -44.16 1.08 14.67
N ASP A 382 -43.29 2.09 14.53
CA ASP A 382 -41.86 1.92 14.30
C ASP A 382 -41.25 1.11 15.46
N LEU A 383 -41.58 1.47 16.71
CA LEU A 383 -41.11 0.76 17.89
C LEU A 383 -41.55 -0.72 17.94
N GLN A 384 -42.70 -1.05 17.35
CA GLN A 384 -43.20 -2.44 17.29
C GLN A 384 -42.46 -3.27 16.24
N GLN A 385 -41.94 -2.62 15.19
CA GLN A 385 -41.24 -3.24 14.07
C GLN A 385 -39.71 -3.14 14.20
N LEU A 386 -39.17 -2.63 15.31
CA LEU A 386 -37.72 -2.45 15.50
C LEU A 386 -36.89 -3.74 15.34
N SER A 387 -37.44 -4.90 15.72
CA SER A 387 -36.78 -6.21 15.52
C SER A 387 -36.95 -6.78 14.10
N GLU A 388 -37.78 -6.14 13.29
CA GLU A 388 -37.91 -6.37 11.84
C GLU A 388 -37.16 -5.25 11.11
N GLY A 389 -36.00 -4.83 11.65
CA GLY A 389 -35.21 -3.72 11.13
C GLY A 389 -34.91 -3.86 9.64
N GLU A 390 -34.56 -2.76 8.97
CA GLU A 390 -34.24 -2.77 7.55
C GLU A 390 -33.03 -3.70 7.32
N ARG A 391 -33.31 -4.90 6.78
CA ARG A 391 -32.29 -5.87 6.40
C ARG A 391 -31.88 -5.60 4.98
N MET A 392 -30.58 -5.40 4.78
CA MET A 392 -29.98 -5.19 3.48
C MET A 392 -28.92 -6.26 3.26
N PRO A 393 -28.90 -6.96 2.11
CA PRO A 393 -27.82 -7.86 1.77
C PRO A 393 -26.48 -7.13 1.87
N LEU A 394 -25.53 -7.70 2.59
CA LEU A 394 -24.22 -7.07 2.81
C LEU A 394 -23.50 -6.84 1.47
N SER A 395 -23.74 -7.70 0.48
CA SER A 395 -23.26 -7.52 -0.90
C SER A 395 -23.73 -6.22 -1.56
N GLN A 396 -24.93 -5.73 -1.26
CA GLN A 396 -25.42 -4.45 -1.78
C GLN A 396 -24.69 -3.27 -1.13
N ILE A 397 -24.37 -3.38 0.16
CA ILE A 397 -23.61 -2.38 0.90
C ILE A 397 -22.16 -2.32 0.42
N LEU A 398 -21.56 -3.48 0.12
CA LEU A 398 -20.18 -3.61 -0.35
C LEU A 398 -20.05 -3.41 -1.87
N THR A 399 -20.69 -2.36 -2.40
CA THR A 399 -20.56 -1.99 -3.81
C THR A 399 -19.40 -1.00 -3.98
N PHE A 400 -18.39 -1.39 -4.76
CA PHE A 400 -17.24 -0.54 -5.07
C PHE A 400 -17.47 0.25 -6.36
N ASP A 401 -17.18 1.53 -6.29
CA ASP A 401 -16.99 2.40 -7.46
C ASP A 401 -15.49 2.65 -7.62
N PHE A 402 -14.82 1.82 -8.44
CA PHE A 402 -13.37 1.84 -8.60
C PHE A 402 -12.87 3.14 -9.28
N ASP A 403 -13.73 3.81 -10.05
CA ASP A 403 -13.39 5.08 -10.72
C ASP A 403 -13.45 6.28 -9.75
N LYS A 404 -14.27 6.20 -8.68
CA LYS A 404 -14.42 7.29 -7.68
C LYS A 404 -13.64 7.09 -6.39
N GLN A 405 -12.39 6.68 -6.53
CA GLN A 405 -11.45 6.47 -5.42
C GLN A 405 -10.61 7.70 -5.07
N ARG A 406 -10.77 8.77 -5.85
CA ARG A 406 -10.03 10.02 -5.72
C ARG A 406 -10.99 11.21 -5.82
N PRO A 407 -10.68 12.37 -5.23
CA PRO A 407 -11.36 13.62 -5.52
C PRO A 407 -11.33 13.98 -7.00
N ALA A 408 -12.30 14.76 -7.47
CA ALA A 408 -12.42 15.10 -8.90
C ALA A 408 -11.27 16.00 -9.40
N ASP A 409 -10.66 16.76 -8.50
CA ASP A 409 -9.51 17.65 -8.71
C ASP A 409 -8.17 16.97 -8.45
N TYR A 410 -8.15 15.65 -8.22
CA TYR A 410 -6.91 14.92 -8.02
C TYR A 410 -6.02 14.97 -9.27
N VAL A 411 -4.77 15.35 -9.06
CA VAL A 411 -3.72 15.32 -10.07
C VAL A 411 -2.74 14.21 -9.72
N GLU A 412 -2.55 13.27 -10.64
CA GLU A 412 -1.59 12.19 -10.49
C GLU A 412 -0.16 12.76 -10.40
N PRO A 413 0.65 12.37 -9.40
CA PRO A 413 2.03 12.80 -9.31
C PRO A 413 2.82 12.38 -10.55
N VAL A 414 3.79 13.21 -10.93
CA VAL A 414 4.69 12.91 -12.06
C VAL A 414 5.91 12.18 -11.52
N SER A 415 6.39 11.17 -12.24
CA SER A 415 7.60 10.44 -11.85
C SER A 415 8.77 11.41 -11.64
N PRO A 416 9.56 11.25 -10.55
CA PRO A 416 10.76 12.06 -10.33
C PRO A 416 11.86 11.80 -11.36
N PHE A 417 11.74 10.73 -12.16
CA PHE A 417 12.70 10.38 -13.22
C PHE A 417 12.20 10.68 -14.63
N ALA A 418 10.99 11.23 -14.78
CA ALA A 418 10.37 11.47 -16.10
C ALA A 418 10.90 12.71 -16.83
N ASP A 419 12.15 13.14 -16.59
CA ASP A 419 12.70 14.38 -17.14
C ASP A 419 12.99 14.33 -18.65
N SER A 420 12.67 13.24 -19.34
CA SER A 420 12.63 13.21 -20.80
C SER A 420 11.48 12.35 -21.31
N LYS A 421 11.04 12.62 -22.54
CA LYS A 421 10.04 11.82 -23.29
C LYS A 421 10.53 10.40 -23.64
N ASP A 422 11.56 9.92 -22.95
CA ASP A 422 12.33 8.74 -23.26
C ASP A 422 11.79 7.54 -22.46
N PRO A 423 11.22 6.50 -23.09
CA PRO A 423 10.76 5.30 -22.40
C PRO A 423 11.89 4.53 -21.68
N SER A 424 13.16 4.86 -21.91
CA SER A 424 14.34 4.22 -21.30
C SER A 424 14.90 4.95 -20.07
N TYR A 425 14.25 6.01 -19.57
CA TYR A 425 14.76 6.77 -18.41
C TYR A 425 15.00 5.90 -17.17
N LEU A 426 14.28 4.78 -17.01
CA LEU A 426 14.54 3.81 -15.94
C LEU A 426 15.89 3.11 -16.10
N GLY A 427 16.29 2.82 -17.33
CA GLY A 427 17.62 2.31 -17.66
C GLY A 427 18.74 3.31 -17.37
N VAL A 428 18.47 4.60 -17.58
CA VAL A 428 19.39 5.69 -17.25
C VAL A 428 19.45 5.95 -15.74
N ALA A 429 18.29 6.01 -15.07
CA ALA A 429 18.18 6.35 -13.65
C ALA A 429 18.59 5.19 -12.72
N PHE A 430 18.31 3.95 -13.13
CA PHE A 430 18.47 2.76 -12.29
C PHE A 430 19.18 1.61 -12.97
N GLY A 431 19.25 1.62 -14.30
CA GLY A 431 19.84 0.55 -15.07
C GLY A 431 21.31 0.76 -15.37
N VAL A 432 21.70 0.12 -16.46
CA VAL A 432 23.07 -0.20 -16.86
C VAL A 432 23.94 1.04 -17.09
N THR A 433 23.39 2.17 -17.54
CA THR A 433 24.20 3.26 -18.08
C THR A 433 25.08 4.00 -17.04
N PRO A 434 24.76 4.00 -15.73
CA PRO A 434 25.74 4.43 -14.72
C PRO A 434 26.51 3.29 -14.02
N ARG A 435 25.98 2.05 -13.96
CA ARG A 435 26.45 1.04 -12.98
C ARG A 435 26.26 -0.41 -13.42
N LEU A 436 27.08 -0.79 -14.37
CA LEU A 436 27.27 -2.18 -14.79
C LEU A 436 28.04 -2.98 -13.75
N SER A 437 27.34 -3.59 -12.79
CA SER A 437 27.92 -4.70 -12.06
C SER A 437 26.86 -5.68 -11.51
N HIS A 438 27.02 -6.92 -11.96
CA HIS A 438 26.73 -8.19 -11.29
C HIS A 438 25.30 -8.71 -11.17
N GLU A 439 24.87 -9.50 -12.18
CA GLU A 439 24.40 -10.88 -11.88
C GLU A 439 24.48 -11.91 -13.03
N VAL A 440 25.16 -11.63 -14.14
CA VAL A 440 25.50 -12.68 -15.13
C VAL A 440 26.91 -12.39 -15.64
N GLY A 441 27.86 -13.27 -15.33
CA GLY A 441 29.28 -12.98 -15.42
C GLY A 441 29.78 -12.61 -16.81
N LEU A 442 30.03 -11.32 -17.06
CA LEU A 442 30.92 -10.87 -18.12
C LEU A 442 31.92 -9.81 -17.65
N SER A 443 33.05 -9.93 -18.33
CA SER A 443 34.27 -9.14 -18.47
C SER A 443 34.28 -7.68 -18.00
N ASN A 444 35.50 -7.15 -17.94
CA ASN A 444 35.86 -5.76 -17.65
C ASN A 444 35.22 -4.70 -18.59
N ASP A 445 34.34 -5.08 -19.53
CA ASP A 445 33.64 -4.17 -20.41
C ASP A 445 32.17 -4.59 -20.67
N PRO A 446 31.21 -3.89 -20.05
CA PRO A 446 29.79 -4.20 -20.21
C PRO A 446 29.16 -3.73 -21.53
N VAL A 447 29.79 -2.83 -22.28
CA VAL A 447 29.39 -2.52 -23.67
C VAL A 447 29.65 -3.75 -24.54
N THR A 448 30.83 -4.37 -24.38
CA THR A 448 31.16 -5.63 -25.06
C THR A 448 30.14 -6.73 -24.77
N LEU A 449 29.73 -6.93 -23.51
CA LEU A 449 28.64 -7.88 -23.19
C LEU A 449 27.35 -7.56 -23.95
N LEU A 450 26.93 -6.29 -23.93
CA LEU A 450 25.70 -5.89 -24.59
C LEU A 450 25.76 -6.21 -26.09
N MET A 451 26.90 -5.92 -26.72
CA MET A 451 27.15 -6.24 -28.13
C MET A 451 27.13 -7.76 -28.39
N GLU A 452 27.74 -8.56 -27.53
CA GLU A 452 27.70 -10.04 -27.60
C GLU A 452 26.27 -10.58 -27.48
N ARG A 453 25.47 -10.07 -26.54
CA ARG A 453 24.07 -10.51 -26.35
C ARG A 453 23.17 -10.15 -27.52
N LEU A 454 23.39 -8.99 -28.12
CA LEU A 454 22.64 -8.55 -29.30
C LEU A 454 23.16 -9.20 -30.59
N GLY A 455 24.29 -9.90 -30.54
CA GLY A 455 24.93 -10.50 -31.72
C GLY A 455 25.41 -9.47 -32.74
N VAL A 456 25.77 -8.26 -32.28
CA VAL A 456 26.26 -7.18 -33.13
C VAL A 456 27.78 -7.11 -33.07
N GLY A 457 28.42 -6.87 -34.23
CA GLY A 457 29.88 -6.76 -34.32
C GLY A 457 30.40 -5.43 -33.80
N GLU A 458 31.71 -5.33 -33.55
CA GLU A 458 32.39 -4.13 -33.03
C GLU A 458 32.17 -2.87 -33.90
N ASP A 459 31.83 -3.05 -35.18
CA ASP A 459 31.55 -1.96 -36.12
C ASP A 459 30.15 -1.32 -35.93
N PHE A 460 29.30 -1.91 -35.08
CA PHE A 460 27.96 -1.41 -34.81
C PHE A 460 27.99 -0.35 -33.71
N ASP A 461 27.60 0.87 -34.04
CA ASP A 461 27.48 1.96 -33.08
C ASP A 461 26.28 1.72 -32.15
N ILE A 462 26.58 1.16 -30.97
CA ILE A 462 25.59 0.82 -29.95
C ILE A 462 25.33 1.98 -28.98
N GLU A 463 26.16 3.03 -28.98
CA GLU A 463 26.06 4.16 -28.05
C GLU A 463 24.66 4.81 -28.08
N PRO A 464 24.04 5.10 -29.24
CA PRO A 464 22.70 5.68 -29.27
C PRO A 464 21.64 4.82 -28.59
N PHE A 465 21.77 3.49 -28.65
CA PHE A 465 20.83 2.56 -28.01
C PHE A 465 21.04 2.48 -26.49
N ILE A 466 22.29 2.62 -26.02
CA ILE A 466 22.62 2.68 -24.58
C ILE A 466 22.17 4.02 -23.98
N GLU A 467 22.26 5.09 -24.76
CA GLU A 467 21.80 6.44 -24.39
C GLU A 467 20.28 6.62 -24.49
N GLY A 468 19.52 5.59 -24.87
CA GLY A 468 18.06 5.64 -24.94
C GLY A 468 17.52 6.39 -26.16
N VAL A 469 18.38 6.73 -27.12
CA VAL A 469 18.01 7.52 -28.29
C VAL A 469 17.20 6.68 -29.27
N GLU A 470 16.13 7.27 -29.80
CA GLU A 470 15.41 6.71 -30.94
C GLU A 470 16.29 6.76 -32.20
N VAL A 471 16.70 5.61 -32.70
CA VAL A 471 17.50 5.46 -33.92
C VAL A 471 16.56 5.22 -35.11
N PRO A 472 16.50 6.14 -36.09
CA PRO A 472 15.70 5.94 -37.29
C PRO A 472 16.22 4.73 -38.09
N VAL A 473 15.33 3.79 -38.40
CA VAL A 473 15.64 2.62 -39.25
C VAL A 473 15.05 2.80 -40.64
N THR A 474 13.89 3.44 -40.73
CA THR A 474 13.27 3.84 -42.00
C THR A 474 12.69 5.25 -41.88
N PRO A 475 12.30 5.91 -42.99
CA PRO A 475 11.63 7.20 -42.93
C PRO A 475 10.30 7.23 -42.14
N ARG A 476 9.81 6.07 -41.69
CA ARG A 476 8.55 5.92 -40.95
C ARG A 476 8.72 5.21 -39.60
N GLU A 477 9.90 4.69 -39.32
CA GLU A 477 10.16 3.82 -38.18
C GLU A 477 11.49 4.17 -37.53
N SER A 478 11.46 4.32 -36.21
CA SER A 478 12.63 4.35 -35.35
C SER A 478 12.62 3.15 -34.41
N LEU A 479 13.79 2.73 -33.95
CA LEU A 479 13.95 1.78 -32.87
C LEU A 479 14.54 2.48 -31.66
N SER A 480 14.17 2.06 -30.46
CA SER A 480 14.93 2.35 -29.26
C SER A 480 15.18 1.05 -28.49
N LEU A 481 16.27 1.00 -27.73
CA LEU A 481 16.54 -0.12 -26.83
C LEU A 481 16.23 0.33 -25.41
N VAL A 482 15.29 -0.34 -24.76
CA VAL A 482 15.01 -0.14 -23.34
C VAL A 482 15.78 -1.20 -22.56
N ILE A 483 16.74 -0.77 -21.75
CA ILE A 483 17.49 -1.65 -20.85
C ILE A 483 16.90 -1.49 -19.45
N TRP A 484 16.28 -2.54 -18.95
CA TRP A 484 15.74 -2.55 -17.60
C TRP A 484 16.85 -2.77 -16.56
N PRO A 485 16.65 -2.33 -15.31
CA PRO A 485 17.68 -2.47 -14.30
C PRO A 485 18.06 -3.91 -13.94
N ASP A 486 17.18 -4.88 -14.19
CA ASP A 486 17.50 -6.31 -14.07
C ASP A 486 18.26 -6.88 -15.28
N GLY A 487 18.67 -6.02 -16.23
CA GLY A 487 19.41 -6.40 -17.44
C GLY A 487 18.54 -7.00 -18.54
N GLU A 488 17.22 -7.06 -18.37
CA GLU A 488 16.30 -7.42 -19.46
C GLU A 488 16.26 -6.28 -20.49
N MET A 489 16.25 -6.64 -21.77
CA MET A 489 16.35 -5.69 -22.86
C MET A 489 15.10 -5.79 -23.72
N THR A 490 14.50 -4.65 -24.05
CA THR A 490 13.32 -4.58 -24.91
C THR A 490 13.60 -3.63 -26.06
N LEU A 491 13.67 -4.17 -27.27
CA LEU A 491 13.74 -3.36 -28.48
C LEU A 491 12.33 -2.83 -28.81
N THR A 492 12.16 -1.52 -28.80
CA THR A 492 10.88 -0.86 -29.03
C THR A 492 10.85 -0.25 -30.43
N LEU A 493 9.83 -0.60 -31.21
CA LEU A 493 9.57 -0.01 -32.51
C LEU A 493 8.63 1.20 -32.37
N HIS A 494 9.10 2.35 -32.81
CA HIS A 494 8.36 3.60 -32.84
C HIS A 494 7.92 3.91 -34.26
N LYS A 495 6.61 4.04 -34.47
CA LYS A 495 6.07 4.58 -35.72
C LYS A 495 6.17 6.10 -35.64
N GLN A 496 7.00 6.72 -36.47
CA GLN A 496 7.09 8.18 -36.51
C GLN A 496 5.73 8.80 -36.88
N ARG A 497 5.46 10.02 -36.37
CA ARG A 497 4.27 10.80 -36.74
C ARG A 497 4.15 10.84 -38.26
N GLN A 498 2.94 10.56 -38.77
CA GLN A 498 2.58 10.78 -40.16
C GLN A 498 3.11 12.14 -40.63
N PHE A 499 3.87 12.17 -41.72
CA PHE A 499 4.08 13.41 -42.48
C PHE A 499 2.70 14.05 -42.67
N LYS A 500 2.56 15.35 -42.39
CA LYS A 500 1.31 16.07 -42.73
C LYS A 500 0.96 15.68 -44.17
N PRO A 501 -0.19 15.04 -44.42
CA PRO A 501 -0.46 14.51 -45.74
C PRO A 501 -0.37 15.64 -46.75
N ASN A 502 0.49 15.48 -47.75
CA ASN A 502 0.37 16.29 -48.95
C ASN A 502 -1.04 16.00 -49.49
N LYS A 503 -1.88 17.03 -49.65
CA LYS A 503 -3.27 16.89 -50.09
C LYS A 503 -3.42 16.07 -51.37
N ILE A 504 -2.36 16.02 -52.18
CA ILE A 504 -2.30 15.25 -53.43
C ILE A 504 -2.06 13.76 -53.17
N THR A 505 -1.20 13.38 -52.21
CA THR A 505 -0.82 11.96 -51.98
C THR A 505 -1.80 11.20 -51.11
N ALA A 506 -2.61 11.89 -50.29
CA ALA A 506 -3.64 11.26 -49.44
C ALA A 506 -4.77 10.60 -50.23
N LEU A 507 -4.96 10.98 -51.49
CA LEU A 507 -5.96 10.38 -52.40
C LEU A 507 -5.49 9.07 -53.04
N LEU A 508 -4.20 8.74 -52.92
CA LEU A 508 -3.57 7.64 -53.67
C LEU A 508 -3.32 6.38 -52.84
N ASN A 509 -3.35 6.44 -51.50
CA ASN A 509 -3.19 5.27 -50.62
C ASN A 509 -3.86 5.49 -49.25
N PRO A 510 -5.02 4.86 -48.97
CA PRO A 510 -5.59 4.85 -47.62
C PRO A 510 -4.75 3.97 -46.69
N GLU A 511 -4.40 4.47 -45.49
CA GLU A 511 -3.58 3.74 -44.52
C GLU A 511 -4.41 2.71 -43.71
N PRO A 512 -3.86 1.52 -43.39
CA PRO A 512 -4.48 0.58 -42.46
C PRO A 512 -4.24 0.97 -40.99
N GLU A 513 -5.21 0.63 -40.12
CA GLU A 513 -5.28 1.02 -38.71
C GLU A 513 -4.19 0.44 -37.79
N LYS A 514 -3.96 1.16 -36.69
CA LYS A 514 -2.90 0.98 -35.69
C LYS A 514 -2.95 -0.38 -34.97
N GLY A 515 -1.76 -0.95 -34.78
CA GLY A 515 -1.44 -1.95 -33.76
C GLY A 515 0.05 -1.89 -33.44
N TYR A 516 0.39 -1.91 -32.15
CA TYR A 516 1.74 -2.21 -31.65
C TYR A 516 1.97 -3.72 -31.77
N LEU A 517 3.13 -4.14 -32.25
CA LEU A 517 3.55 -5.54 -32.27
C LEU A 517 4.93 -5.63 -31.61
N SER A 518 5.01 -6.38 -30.51
CA SER A 518 6.29 -6.85 -29.95
C SER A 518 6.89 -7.86 -30.93
N ILE A 519 8.16 -7.69 -31.31
CA ILE A 519 8.83 -8.56 -32.31
C ILE A 519 9.69 -9.65 -31.65
N ILE A 520 9.86 -9.65 -30.32
CA ILE A 520 10.84 -10.54 -29.64
C ILE A 520 10.18 -11.65 -28.80
N ASP A 521 8.99 -12.13 -29.18
CA ASP A 521 8.42 -13.40 -28.64
C ASP A 521 8.31 -14.50 -29.72
N SER A 522 9.02 -14.34 -30.84
CA SER A 522 9.11 -15.36 -31.88
C SER A 522 10.55 -15.82 -32.07
N GLN A 523 11.05 -16.60 -31.10
CA GLN A 523 11.86 -17.81 -31.35
C GLN A 523 12.05 -18.62 -30.07
#